data_AF-X0WZI2-F1
#
_entry.id   AF-X0WZI2-F1
#
_cell.length_a   1.000
_cell.length_b   1.000
_cell.length_c   1.000
_cell.angle_alpha   90.00
_cell.angle_beta   90.00
_cell.angle_gamma   90.00
#
_symmetry.space_group_name_H-M   'P 1'
#
loop_
_entity.id
_entity.type
_entity.pdbx_description
1 polymer ?
#
loop_
_entity_poly.entity_id
_entity_poly.type
_entity_poly.pdbx_seq_one_letter_code
_entity_poly.pdbx_strand_id
1 'polypeptide(L)'
;MKKYNVQNYIRYKEDLKASMPEHKEFKDYDRNELITKFMPLVENLARKFSTTQQASGVLSINDLIQIGGEALTKSVDKLLWEKLNDSDDLEKTLKSFFSKRIKGAIRRRIDMHRGDIRIPEHKMNEIRKNPKDHKMVEMFFNSIFLSIDAQPANDEGEMMIHQIADKS
;
A
#
# COMPACT_ATOMS: atom_id res chain seq x y z
N MET A 1 10.08 -7.14 -16.92
CA MET A 1 10.89 -6.11 -16.24
C MET A 1 9.99 -5.28 -15.34
N LYS A 2 10.40 -5.01 -14.10
CA LYS A 2 9.63 -4.14 -13.20
C LYS A 2 9.55 -2.74 -13.82
N LYS A 3 8.33 -2.25 -14.14
CA LYS A 3 8.10 -0.90 -14.70
C LYS A 3 8.22 0.15 -13.61
N TYR A 4 9.44 0.57 -13.27
CA TYR A 4 9.65 1.74 -12.42
C TYR A 4 10.85 2.54 -12.91
N ASN A 5 10.88 3.82 -12.55
CA ASN A 5 11.99 4.69 -12.90
C ASN A 5 13.25 4.27 -12.12
N VAL A 6 14.15 3.56 -12.81
CA VAL A 6 15.40 3.04 -12.27
C VAL A 6 16.31 4.17 -11.78
N GLN A 7 16.37 5.30 -12.50
CA GLN A 7 17.20 6.45 -12.12
C GLN A 7 16.73 7.05 -10.79
N ASN A 8 15.41 7.25 -10.63
CA ASN A 8 14.86 7.75 -9.37
C ASN A 8 15.13 6.79 -8.20
N TYR A 9 15.06 5.48 -8.46
CA TYR A 9 15.37 4.49 -7.44
C TYR A 9 16.85 4.47 -7.04
N ILE A 10 17.77 4.69 -7.99
CA ILE A 10 19.21 4.84 -7.71
C ILE A 10 19.46 6.10 -6.87
N ARG A 11 18.90 7.24 -7.28
CA ARG A 11 19.01 8.51 -6.52
C ARG A 11 18.51 8.36 -5.09
N TYR A 12 17.32 7.80 -4.91
CA TYR A 12 16.78 7.50 -3.58
C TYR A 12 17.75 6.67 -2.71
N LYS A 13 18.42 5.67 -3.29
CA LYS A 13 19.39 4.86 -2.57
C LYS A 13 20.64 5.63 -2.17
N GLU A 14 21.12 6.52 -3.03
CA GLU A 14 22.29 7.36 -2.76
C GLU A 14 21.97 8.39 -1.68
N ASP A 15 20.82 9.07 -1.79
CA ASP A 15 20.32 10.02 -0.80
C ASP A 15 20.14 9.36 0.57
N LEU A 16 19.57 8.15 0.60
CA LEU A 16 19.39 7.40 1.84
C LEU A 16 20.74 7.06 2.50
N LYS A 17 21.74 6.66 1.71
CA LYS A 17 23.08 6.36 2.23
C LYS A 17 23.73 7.62 2.80
N ALA A 18 23.62 8.75 2.10
CA ALA A 18 24.18 10.02 2.55
C ALA A 18 23.47 10.57 3.81
N SER A 19 22.19 10.26 3.99
CA SER A 19 21.38 10.71 5.12
C SER A 19 21.47 9.79 6.35
N MET A 20 22.23 8.70 6.30
CA MET A 20 22.32 7.76 7.42
C MET A 20 22.86 8.47 8.67
N PRO A 21 22.17 8.38 9.82
CA PRO A 21 22.66 9.00 11.04
C PRO A 21 23.91 8.28 11.54
N GLU A 22 24.71 9.01 12.34
CA GLU A 22 25.83 8.45 13.07
C GLU A 22 25.40 7.29 13.98
N HIS A 23 26.34 6.40 14.29
CA HIS A 23 26.02 5.25 15.13
C HIS A 23 25.76 5.67 16.58
N LYS A 24 24.54 5.46 17.04
CA LYS A 24 24.08 5.65 18.43
C LYS A 24 23.22 4.46 18.86
N GLU A 25 22.98 4.34 20.17
CA GLU A 25 21.97 3.41 20.68
C GLU A 25 20.58 3.80 20.19
N PHE A 26 19.67 2.81 20.06
CA PHE A 26 18.36 3.08 19.46
C PHE A 26 17.53 4.10 20.23
N LYS A 27 17.72 4.18 21.55
CA LYS A 27 17.02 5.11 22.45
C LYS A 27 17.50 6.55 22.30
N ASP A 28 18.72 6.74 21.81
CA ASP A 28 19.37 8.04 21.70
C ASP A 28 19.15 8.70 20.33
N TYR A 29 18.60 7.96 19.37
CA TYR A 29 18.19 8.56 18.10
C TYR A 29 17.01 9.49 18.33
N ASP A 30 17.05 10.65 17.68
CA ASP A 30 15.87 11.44 17.51
C ASP A 30 14.85 10.71 16.61
N ARG A 31 13.63 11.25 16.56
CA ARG A 31 12.54 10.68 15.76
C ARG A 31 12.95 10.48 14.28
N ASN A 32 13.59 11.47 13.68
CA ASN A 32 13.92 11.47 12.25
C ASN A 32 15.12 10.55 11.97
N GLU A 33 16.13 10.57 12.82
CA GLU A 33 17.26 9.64 12.79
C GLU A 33 16.77 8.19 12.88
N LEU A 34 15.84 7.90 13.79
CA LEU A 34 15.27 6.55 13.93
C LEU A 34 14.48 6.13 12.68
N ILE A 35 13.70 7.03 12.09
CA ILE A 35 13.02 6.78 10.81
C ILE A 35 14.06 6.45 9.72
N THR A 36 15.06 7.31 9.54
CA THR A 36 16.09 7.13 8.51
C THR A 36 16.88 5.85 8.73
N LYS A 37 17.21 5.51 9.98
CA LYS A 37 17.90 4.27 10.36
C LYS A 37 17.16 3.01 9.91
N PHE A 38 15.83 3.02 9.97
CA PHE A 38 14.98 1.88 9.60
C PHE A 38 14.41 1.96 8.18
N MET A 39 14.69 3.01 7.38
CA MET A 39 14.30 3.05 5.97
C MET A 39 14.87 1.89 5.12
N PRO A 40 16.11 1.39 5.35
CA PRO A 40 16.59 0.18 4.68
C PRO A 40 15.71 -1.06 4.96
N LEU A 41 15.11 -1.17 6.14
CA LEU A 41 14.15 -2.23 6.45
C LEU A 41 12.89 -2.09 5.58
N VAL A 42 12.34 -0.89 5.43
CA VAL A 42 11.18 -0.62 4.56
C VAL A 42 11.45 -1.09 3.14
N GLU A 43 12.59 -0.69 2.59
CA GLU A 43 12.97 -1.02 1.22
C GLU A 43 13.10 -2.54 1.02
N ASN A 44 13.74 -3.23 1.97
CA ASN A 44 13.86 -4.69 1.98
C ASN A 44 12.51 -5.40 2.04
N LEU A 45 11.54 -4.85 2.75
CA LEU A 45 10.19 -5.40 2.84
C LEU A 45 9.38 -5.12 1.59
N ALA A 46 9.43 -3.90 1.06
CA ALA A 46 8.74 -3.49 -0.17
C ALA A 46 9.17 -4.35 -1.36
N ARG A 47 10.47 -4.64 -1.50
CA ARG A 47 11.01 -5.50 -2.56
C ARG A 47 10.44 -6.92 -2.60
N LYS A 48 9.92 -7.42 -1.47
CA LYS A 48 9.34 -8.78 -1.36
C LYS A 48 7.91 -8.85 -1.89
N PHE A 49 7.24 -7.72 -2.13
CA PHE A 49 5.93 -7.70 -2.77
C PHE A 49 6.08 -7.79 -4.28
N SER A 50 5.20 -8.56 -4.94
CA SER A 50 5.15 -8.59 -6.40
C SER A 50 4.72 -7.21 -6.91
N THR A 51 5.35 -6.77 -7.99
CA THR A 51 5.01 -5.53 -8.72
C THR A 51 4.37 -5.83 -10.07
N THR A 52 3.91 -7.06 -10.28
CA THR A 52 3.13 -7.42 -11.48
C THR A 52 1.77 -6.73 -11.41
N GLN A 53 1.25 -6.28 -12.55
CA GLN A 53 -0.03 -5.55 -12.60
C GLN A 53 -1.20 -6.33 -11.96
N GLN A 54 -1.22 -7.65 -12.11
CA GLN A 54 -2.20 -8.52 -11.46
C GLN A 54 -2.10 -8.56 -9.92
N ALA A 55 -0.91 -8.29 -9.37
CA ALA A 55 -0.62 -8.41 -7.95
C ALA A 55 -0.55 -7.07 -7.21
N SER A 56 -0.06 -6.00 -7.85
CA SER A 56 0.10 -4.67 -7.25
C SER A 56 -0.73 -3.58 -7.93
N GLY A 57 -1.53 -3.94 -8.94
CA GLY A 57 -2.29 -2.96 -9.73
C GLY A 57 -1.34 -2.00 -10.44
N VAL A 58 -1.56 -0.70 -10.20
CA VAL A 58 -0.75 0.39 -10.76
C VAL A 58 0.48 0.75 -9.91
N LEU A 59 0.64 0.16 -8.72
CA LEU A 59 1.71 0.55 -7.79
C LEU A 59 3.08 0.03 -8.24
N SER A 60 4.04 0.95 -8.32
CA SER A 60 5.45 0.70 -8.58
C SER A 60 6.23 0.44 -7.28
N ILE A 61 7.48 -0.02 -7.39
CA ILE A 61 8.34 -0.22 -6.20
C ILE A 61 8.52 1.07 -5.39
N ASN A 62 8.59 2.22 -6.06
CA ASN A 62 8.77 3.50 -5.38
C ASN A 62 7.55 3.84 -4.54
N ASP A 63 6.34 3.54 -5.04
CA ASP A 63 5.10 3.74 -4.30
C ASP A 63 5.05 2.82 -3.08
N LEU A 64 5.45 1.55 -3.22
CA LEU A 64 5.50 0.62 -2.10
C LEU A 64 6.49 1.07 -1.01
N ILE A 65 7.63 1.64 -1.40
CA ILE A 65 8.62 2.20 -0.47
C ILE A 65 8.02 3.41 0.25
N GLN A 66 7.35 4.33 -0.45
CA GLN A 66 6.71 5.50 0.15
C GLN A 66 5.59 5.11 1.14
N ILE A 67 4.72 4.17 0.75
CA ILE A 67 3.68 3.62 1.62
C ILE A 67 4.30 2.99 2.88
N GLY A 68 5.38 2.24 2.69
CA GLY A 68 6.11 1.64 3.80
C GLY A 68 6.77 2.68 4.71
N GLY A 69 7.29 3.77 4.16
CA GLY A 69 7.87 4.90 4.89
C GLY A 69 6.83 5.67 5.69
N GLU A 70 5.64 5.90 5.14
CA GLU A 70 4.48 6.47 5.85
C GLU A 70 4.14 5.60 7.09
N ALA A 71 4.10 4.28 6.90
CA ALA A 71 3.83 3.34 7.97
C ALA A 71 4.94 3.28 9.01
N LEU A 72 6.21 3.35 8.61
CA LEU A 72 7.35 3.42 9.52
C LEU A 72 7.27 4.67 10.40
N THR A 73 7.05 5.82 9.78
CA THR A 73 6.89 7.12 10.48
C THR A 73 5.82 7.03 11.57
N LYS A 74 4.63 6.56 11.20
CA LYS A 74 3.51 6.34 12.15
C LYS A 74 3.81 5.28 13.21
N SER A 75 4.76 4.37 12.96
CA SER A 75 5.15 3.33 13.91
C SER A 75 6.16 3.87 14.91
N VAL A 76 7.11 4.70 14.47
CA VAL A 76 8.05 5.41 15.34
C VAL A 76 7.30 6.29 16.34
N ASP A 77 6.28 7.02 15.87
CA ASP A 77 5.42 7.86 16.73
C ASP A 77 4.64 7.07 17.80
N LYS A 78 4.54 5.74 17.64
CA LYS A 78 3.78 4.84 18.52
C LYS A 78 4.68 3.95 19.39
N LEU A 79 5.98 4.22 19.42
CA LEU A 79 6.89 3.49 20.30
C LEU A 79 6.61 3.85 21.75
N LEU A 80 6.61 2.82 22.60
CA LEU A 80 6.54 2.97 24.05
C LEU A 80 7.86 2.44 24.60
N TRP A 81 8.80 3.33 24.87
CA TRP A 81 10.16 2.98 25.30
C TRP A 81 10.17 2.20 26.61
N GLU A 82 9.25 2.48 27.52
CA GLU A 82 9.05 1.73 28.76
C GLU A 82 8.91 0.22 28.51
N LYS A 83 8.12 -0.17 27.50
CA LYS A 83 7.94 -1.59 27.11
C LYS A 83 9.10 -2.17 26.32
N LEU A 84 9.90 -1.33 25.70
CA LEU A 84 11.08 -1.75 24.92
C LEU A 84 12.29 -1.98 25.82
N ASN A 85 12.36 -1.32 26.97
CA ASN A 85 13.42 -1.49 27.95
C ASN A 85 13.46 -2.91 28.55
N ASP A 86 12.30 -3.58 28.59
CA ASP A 86 12.15 -4.94 29.11
C ASP A 86 12.53 -6.03 28.09
N SER A 87 12.92 -5.65 26.87
CA SER A 87 13.21 -6.59 25.79
C SER A 87 14.68 -7.03 25.80
N ASP A 88 14.93 -8.34 25.85
CA ASP A 88 16.28 -8.92 25.76
C ASP A 88 17.03 -8.52 24.47
N ASP A 89 16.30 -8.45 23.34
CA ASP A 89 16.83 -8.04 22.03
C ASP A 89 16.00 -6.88 21.46
N LEU A 90 16.44 -5.66 21.79
CA LEU A 90 15.78 -4.43 21.36
C LEU A 90 15.70 -4.31 19.84
N GLU A 91 16.75 -4.70 19.12
CA GLU A 91 16.82 -4.56 17.67
C GLU A 91 15.80 -5.47 16.97
N LYS A 92 15.74 -6.74 17.37
CA LYS A 92 14.77 -7.71 16.84
C LYS A 92 13.34 -7.30 17.17
N THR A 93 13.11 -6.79 18.39
CA THR A 93 11.79 -6.30 18.80
C THR A 93 11.35 -5.12 17.94
N LEU A 94 12.20 -4.10 17.75
CA LEU A 94 11.94 -2.97 16.85
C LEU A 94 11.70 -3.41 15.41
N LYS A 95 12.57 -4.25 14.85
CA LYS A 95 12.42 -4.81 13.49
C LYS A 95 11.10 -5.55 13.33
N SER A 96 10.69 -6.36 14.30
CA SER A 96 9.42 -7.10 14.25
C SER A 96 8.21 -6.17 14.31
N PHE A 97 8.27 -5.16 15.20
CA PHE A 97 7.22 -4.17 15.42
C PHE A 97 6.97 -3.33 14.16
N PHE A 98 8.04 -2.84 13.54
CA PHE A 98 7.97 -2.09 12.29
C PHE A 98 7.55 -2.99 11.12
N SER A 99 8.14 -4.18 11.00
CA SER A 99 7.84 -5.10 9.89
C SER A 99 6.36 -5.45 9.80
N LYS A 100 5.69 -5.68 10.95
CA LYS A 100 4.27 -5.99 11.00
C LYS A 100 3.43 -4.84 10.41
N ARG A 101 3.76 -3.60 10.75
CA ARG A 101 3.02 -2.39 10.33
C ARG A 101 3.29 -2.00 8.89
N ILE A 102 4.56 -2.00 8.48
CA ILE A 102 4.99 -1.72 7.10
C ILE A 102 4.31 -2.68 6.13
N LYS A 103 4.43 -4.00 6.36
CA LYS A 103 3.80 -5.01 5.50
C LYS A 103 2.26 -4.86 5.48
N GLY A 104 1.64 -4.56 6.63
CA GLY A 104 0.20 -4.37 6.72
C GLY A 104 -0.29 -3.14 5.95
N ALA A 105 0.45 -2.03 5.99
CA ALA A 105 0.14 -0.83 5.22
C ALA A 105 0.28 -1.08 3.71
N ILE A 106 1.39 -1.71 3.29
CA ILE A 106 1.63 -2.05 1.89
C ILE A 106 0.50 -2.95 1.35
N ARG A 107 0.11 -4.00 2.07
CA ARG A 107 -0.99 -4.89 1.63
C ARG A 107 -2.32 -4.15 1.45
N ARG A 108 -2.71 -3.33 2.43
CA ARG A 108 -3.95 -2.56 2.35
C ARG A 108 -3.96 -1.61 1.15
N ARG A 109 -2.82 -0.95 0.88
CA ARG A 109 -2.69 -0.07 -0.28
C ARG A 109 -2.73 -0.84 -1.60
N ILE A 110 -2.06 -2.00 -1.68
CA ILE A 110 -2.17 -2.89 -2.84
C ILE A 110 -3.62 -3.26 -3.07
N ASP A 111 -4.32 -3.75 -2.05
CA ASP A 111 -5.71 -4.19 -2.17
C ASP A 111 -6.64 -3.04 -2.62
N MET A 112 -6.43 -1.81 -2.14
CA MET A 112 -7.19 -0.63 -2.58
C MET A 112 -6.99 -0.26 -4.05
N HIS A 113 -5.82 -0.59 -4.63
CA HIS A 113 -5.46 -0.27 -6.02
C HIS A 113 -5.44 -1.52 -6.90
N ARG A 114 -5.96 -2.65 -6.40
CA ARG A 114 -5.99 -3.93 -7.09
C ARG A 114 -7.27 -3.98 -7.94
N GLY A 115 -7.09 -3.80 -9.24
CA GLY A 115 -8.18 -3.76 -10.23
C GLY A 115 -8.46 -2.35 -10.73
N ASP A 116 -9.25 -2.25 -11.80
CA ASP A 116 -9.54 -0.98 -12.47
C ASP A 116 -10.65 -0.18 -11.75
N ILE A 117 -11.42 -0.84 -10.88
CA ILE A 117 -12.53 -0.25 -10.13
C ILE A 117 -12.21 -0.24 -8.63
N ARG A 118 -12.40 0.93 -8.00
CA ARG A 118 -12.16 1.11 -6.57
C ARG A 118 -13.31 0.52 -5.74
N ILE A 119 -12.99 -0.44 -4.87
CA ILE A 119 -13.94 -1.06 -3.94
C ILE A 119 -13.79 -0.42 -2.53
N PRO A 120 -14.89 0.00 -1.87
CA PRO A 120 -14.84 0.45 -0.48
C PRO A 120 -14.34 -0.63 0.49
N GLU A 121 -13.53 -0.23 1.49
CA GLU A 121 -12.90 -1.16 2.45
C GLU A 121 -13.92 -2.00 3.24
N HIS A 122 -15.08 -1.43 3.59
CA HIS A 122 -16.13 -2.17 4.31
C HIS A 122 -16.67 -3.35 3.49
N LYS A 123 -16.86 -3.17 2.17
CA LYS A 123 -17.25 -4.24 1.24
C LYS A 123 -16.15 -5.26 1.04
N MET A 124 -14.91 -4.80 0.91
CA MET A 124 -13.76 -5.72 0.82
C MET A 124 -13.62 -6.58 2.09
N ASN A 125 -13.97 -6.03 3.26
CA ASN A 125 -13.99 -6.79 4.52
C ASN A 125 -15.15 -7.80 4.60
N GLU A 126 -16.33 -7.48 4.07
CA GLU A 126 -17.42 -8.45 3.91
C GLU A 126 -16.97 -9.64 3.04
N ILE A 127 -16.34 -9.36 1.89
CA ILE A 127 -15.80 -10.39 0.99
C ILE A 127 -14.72 -11.24 1.69
N ARG A 128 -13.81 -10.62 2.44
CA ARG A 128 -12.76 -11.33 3.19
C ARG A 128 -13.31 -12.24 4.30
N LYS A 129 -14.44 -11.89 4.92
CA LYS A 129 -15.08 -12.70 5.96
C LYS A 129 -15.74 -13.96 5.39
N ASN A 130 -16.20 -13.92 4.14
CA ASN A 130 -16.92 -15.00 3.46
C ASN A 130 -16.17 -15.52 2.21
N PRO A 131 -14.94 -16.08 2.36
CA PRO A 131 -14.11 -16.47 1.21
C PRO A 131 -14.66 -17.66 0.40
N LYS A 132 -15.66 -18.39 0.92
CA LYS A 132 -16.27 -19.54 0.25
C LYS A 132 -17.49 -19.18 -0.59
N ASP A 133 -17.97 -17.95 -0.51
CA ASP A 133 -19.24 -17.57 -1.12
C ASP A 133 -19.01 -16.93 -2.49
N HIS A 134 -18.68 -17.78 -3.47
CA HIS A 134 -18.50 -17.40 -4.88
C HIS A 134 -19.67 -16.54 -5.40
N LYS A 135 -20.89 -16.82 -4.94
CA LYS A 135 -22.09 -16.06 -5.31
C LYS A 135 -22.05 -14.61 -4.86
N MET A 136 -21.54 -14.28 -3.68
CA MET A 136 -21.44 -12.89 -3.20
C MET A 136 -20.39 -12.10 -3.99
N VAL A 137 -19.29 -12.75 -4.37
CA VAL A 137 -18.27 -12.17 -5.25
C VAL A 137 -18.87 -11.89 -6.63
N GLU A 138 -19.58 -12.87 -7.19
CA GLU A 138 -20.26 -12.77 -8.48
C GLU A 138 -21.40 -11.74 -8.47
N MET A 139 -22.21 -11.64 -7.41
CA MET A 139 -23.24 -10.61 -7.24
C MET A 139 -22.64 -9.20 -7.14
N PHE A 140 -21.48 -9.05 -6.51
CA PHE A 140 -20.79 -7.76 -6.45
C PHE A 140 -20.29 -7.33 -7.83
N PHE A 141 -19.65 -8.22 -8.58
CA PHE A 141 -19.24 -7.91 -9.95
C PHE A 141 -20.46 -7.65 -10.86
N ASN A 142 -21.48 -8.51 -10.78
CA ASN A 142 -22.70 -8.35 -11.57
C ASN A 142 -23.46 -7.07 -11.22
N SER A 143 -23.56 -6.65 -9.96
CA SER A 143 -24.25 -5.40 -9.61
C SER A 143 -23.50 -4.14 -10.05
N ILE A 144 -22.16 -4.18 -10.09
CA ILE A 144 -21.34 -3.08 -10.61
C ILE A 144 -21.41 -3.01 -12.14
N PHE A 145 -21.42 -4.14 -12.84
CA PHE A 145 -21.50 -4.15 -14.32
C PHE A 145 -22.94 -4.02 -14.85
N LEU A 146 -23.94 -4.67 -14.23
CA LEU A 146 -25.35 -4.53 -14.60
C LEU A 146 -25.88 -3.13 -14.34
N SER A 147 -25.37 -2.37 -13.36
CA SER A 147 -25.80 -0.97 -13.19
C SER A 147 -25.22 -0.02 -14.25
N ILE A 148 -24.16 -0.43 -14.95
CA ILE A 148 -23.63 0.26 -16.12
C ILE A 148 -24.44 -0.11 -17.36
N ASP A 149 -24.75 -1.40 -17.55
CA ASP A 149 -25.57 -1.89 -18.68
C ASP A 149 -27.09 -1.62 -18.53
N ALA A 150 -27.59 -1.39 -17.30
CA ALA A 150 -29.00 -1.07 -17.03
C ALA A 150 -29.30 0.43 -17.11
N GLN A 151 -28.40 1.22 -17.69
CA GLN A 151 -28.80 2.55 -18.15
C GLN A 151 -29.79 2.39 -19.30
N PRO A 152 -30.87 3.19 -19.36
CA PRO A 152 -31.81 3.11 -20.47
C PRO A 152 -31.02 3.32 -21.77
N ALA A 153 -31.00 2.28 -22.61
CA ALA A 153 -30.61 2.42 -24.00
C ALA A 153 -31.83 2.94 -24.78
N ASN A 154 -31.60 3.72 -25.82
CA ASN A 154 -32.64 4.01 -26.80
C ASN A 154 -33.03 2.73 -27.56
N ASP A 155 -34.08 2.77 -28.39
CA ASP A 155 -34.54 1.62 -29.19
C ASP A 155 -33.46 1.04 -30.14
N GLU A 156 -32.30 1.73 -30.27
CA GLU A 156 -31.15 1.36 -31.10
C GLU A 156 -29.99 0.76 -30.28
N GLY A 157 -30.13 0.61 -28.96
CA GLY A 157 -29.12 0.00 -28.09
C GLY A 157 -27.98 0.93 -27.66
N GLU A 158 -28.07 2.23 -27.92
CA GLU A 158 -27.09 3.23 -27.48
C GLU A 158 -27.42 3.74 -26.07
N MET A 159 -26.40 3.83 -25.20
CA MET A 159 -26.57 4.37 -23.85
C MET A 159 -26.94 5.86 -23.91
N MET A 160 -28.09 6.24 -23.33
CA MET A 160 -28.63 7.62 -23.36
C MET A 160 -27.69 8.68 -22.75
N ILE A 161 -26.64 8.28 -22.00
CA ILE A 161 -25.59 9.19 -21.49
C ILE A 161 -24.69 9.73 -22.61
N HIS A 162 -24.53 9.02 -23.73
CA HIS A 162 -23.71 9.48 -24.85
C HIS A 162 -24.39 10.53 -25.73
N GLN A 163 -25.66 10.87 -25.45
CA GLN A 163 -26.43 11.88 -26.19
C GLN A 163 -26.45 13.28 -25.54
N ILE A 164 -25.57 13.55 -24.57
CA ILE A 164 -25.40 14.92 -24.08
C ILE A 164 -24.69 15.71 -25.18
N ALA A 165 -25.44 16.58 -25.86
CA ALA A 165 -24.89 17.47 -26.88
C ALA A 165 -23.76 18.31 -26.29
N ASP A 166 -22.60 18.29 -26.93
CA ASP A 166 -21.49 19.18 -26.62
C ASP A 166 -21.96 20.62 -26.85
N LYS A 167 -22.08 21.40 -25.77
CA LYS A 167 -22.36 22.83 -25.85
C LYS A 167 -21.05 23.56 -26.13
N SER A 168 -20.62 23.51 -27.39
CA SER A 168 -19.68 24.50 -27.95
C SER A 168 -20.37 25.85 -28.09
#